data_AF-A0A1X2GVY3-F1
#
_entry.id   AF-A0A1X2GVY3-F1
#
_cell.length_a   1.000
_cell.length_b   1.000
_cell.length_c   1.000
_cell.angle_alpha   90.00
_cell.angle_beta   90.00
_cell.angle_gamma   90.00
#
_symmetry.space_group_name_H-M   'P 1'
#
loop_
_entity.id
_entity.type
_entity.pdbx_description
1 polymer ?
#
loop_
_entity_poly.entity_id
_entity_poly.type
_entity_poly.pdbx_seq_one_letter_code
_entity_poly.pdbx_strand_id
1 'polypeptide(L)'
;GSVTVSQDDMKRLEPEQYLNDTIIEAYLRIINNTSEPNISHTAQDTHIFSPFFYTRLTQGVINNTNIDYDGVQKWTTDINLFEKKYVFIPVLEQ
;
A
#
# COMPACT_ATOMS: atom_id res chain seq x y z
N GLY A 1 -1.96 1.48 -12.50
CA GLY A 1 -3.42 1.59 -12.30
C GLY A 1 -3.77 2.98 -11.78
N SER A 2 -5.03 3.42 -11.89
CA SER A 2 -5.54 4.68 -11.31
C SER A 2 -6.39 4.41 -10.06
N VAL A 3 -6.48 5.37 -9.14
CA VAL A 3 -7.45 5.34 -8.03
C VAL A 3 -8.49 6.40 -8.31
N THR A 4 -9.77 6.03 -8.24
CA THR A 4 -10.88 6.97 -8.39
C THR A 4 -11.38 7.33 -7.01
N VAL A 5 -11.37 8.62 -6.68
CA VAL A 5 -11.86 9.14 -5.40
C VAL A 5 -13.20 9.82 -5.63
N SER A 6 -14.24 9.36 -4.94
CA SER A 6 -15.58 9.93 -4.99
C SER A 6 -15.77 11.01 -3.91
N GLN A 7 -16.89 11.75 -4.00
CA GLN A 7 -17.26 12.72 -2.96
C GLN A 7 -17.54 12.06 -1.61
N ASP A 8 -18.03 10.83 -1.59
CA ASP A 8 -18.27 10.11 -0.33
C ASP A 8 -16.97 9.63 0.31
N ASP A 9 -15.95 9.29 -0.48
CA ASP A 9 -14.60 9.03 0.03
C ASP A 9 -14.02 10.29 0.70
N MET A 10 -14.21 11.45 0.08
CA MET A 10 -13.71 12.73 0.63
C MET A 10 -14.33 13.06 1.99
N LYS A 11 -15.60 12.70 2.23
CA LYS A 11 -16.25 12.88 3.54
C LYS A 11 -15.56 12.10 4.66
N ARG A 12 -14.79 11.05 4.35
CA ARG A 12 -14.02 10.29 5.34
C ARG A 12 -12.82 11.05 5.89
N LEU A 13 -12.45 12.19 5.30
CA LEU A 13 -11.41 13.08 5.80
C LEU A 13 -11.90 14.03 6.90
N GLU A 14 -13.21 14.10 7.13
CA GLU A 14 -13.78 14.93 8.19
C GLU A 14 -13.39 14.43 9.59
N PRO A 15 -13.35 15.32 10.60
CA PRO A 15 -13.05 14.92 11.98
C PRO A 15 -13.96 13.78 12.46
N GLU A 16 -13.39 12.92 13.31
CA GLU A 16 -14.10 11.79 13.93
C GLU A 16 -14.60 10.71 12.96
N GLN A 17 -14.12 10.72 11.71
CA GLN A 17 -14.37 9.65 10.73
C GLN A 17 -13.14 8.73 10.61
N TYR A 18 -13.40 7.44 10.38
CA TYR A 18 -12.35 6.53 9.93
C TYR A 18 -12.06 6.75 8.45
N LEU A 19 -10.77 6.81 8.10
CA LEU A 19 -10.33 6.77 6.71
C LEU A 19 -10.73 5.43 6.09
N ASN A 20 -11.15 5.46 4.83
CA ASN A 20 -11.37 4.25 4.07
C ASN A 20 -10.14 3.85 3.25
N ASP A 21 -10.20 2.64 2.71
CA ASP A 21 -9.22 2.05 1.81
C ASP A 21 -8.92 2.94 0.60
N THR A 22 -9.94 3.54 -0.03
CA THR A 22 -9.76 4.46 -1.17
C THR A 22 -8.87 5.65 -0.83
N ILE A 23 -9.12 6.32 0.30
CA ILE A 23 -8.33 7.49 0.72
C ILE A 23 -6.91 7.09 1.12
N ILE A 24 -6.74 5.98 1.83
CA ILE A 24 -5.43 5.46 2.20
C ILE A 24 -4.62 5.11 0.94
N GLU A 25 -5.22 4.41 -0.02
CA GLU A 25 -4.55 4.07 -1.28
C GLU A 25 -4.18 5.32 -2.09
N ALA A 26 -5.09 6.29 -2.19
CA ALA A 26 -4.83 7.55 -2.89
C ALA A 26 -3.65 8.29 -2.27
N TYR A 27 -3.60 8.40 -0.95
CA TYR A 27 -2.54 9.12 -0.25
C TYR A 27 -1.17 8.46 -0.39
N LEU A 28 -1.10 7.13 -0.25
CA LEU A 28 0.16 6.39 -0.45
C LEU A 28 0.72 6.58 -1.87
N ARG A 29 -0.16 6.66 -2.88
CA ARG A 29 0.24 6.95 -4.26
C ARG A 29 0.71 8.38 -4.45
N ILE A 30 0.11 9.34 -3.76
CA ILE A 30 0.59 10.73 -3.76
C ILE A 30 2.02 10.76 -3.20
N ILE A 31 2.27 10.13 -2.05
CA ILE A 31 3.61 10.07 -1.46
C ILE A 31 4.61 9.42 -2.42
N ASN A 32 4.28 8.28 -3.00
CA ASN A 32 5.16 7.58 -3.95
C ASN A 32 5.47 8.39 -5.21
N ASN A 33 4.54 9.21 -5.69
CA ASN A 33 4.70 10.01 -6.90
C ASN A 33 5.18 11.44 -6.63
N THR A 34 5.40 11.80 -5.37
CA THR A 34 5.85 13.13 -4.99
C THR A 34 7.34 13.27 -5.30
N SER A 35 7.67 14.26 -6.14
CA SER A 35 9.04 14.57 -6.59
C SER A 35 9.78 15.55 -5.67
N GLU A 36 9.26 15.81 -4.47
CA GLU A 36 9.91 16.66 -3.47
C GLU A 36 11.33 16.13 -3.17
N PRO A 37 12.38 16.97 -3.21
CA PRO A 37 13.77 16.51 -3.17
C PRO A 37 14.12 15.68 -1.92
N ASN A 38 13.53 16.02 -0.77
CA ASN A 38 13.70 15.30 0.49
C ASN A 38 12.96 13.94 0.50
N ILE A 39 11.85 13.86 -0.24
CA ILE A 39 11.07 12.63 -0.39
C ILE A 39 11.70 11.75 -1.48
N SER A 40 12.28 12.33 -2.53
CA SER A 40 12.90 11.62 -3.67
C SER A 40 14.03 10.68 -3.26
N HIS A 41 14.96 11.13 -2.39
CA HIS A 41 16.01 10.26 -1.87
C HIS A 41 15.43 9.11 -1.02
N THR A 42 14.43 9.42 -0.20
CA THR A 42 13.75 8.42 0.62
C THR A 42 12.91 7.46 -0.24
N ALA A 43 12.34 7.93 -1.34
CA ALA A 43 11.50 7.17 -2.26
C ALA A 43 12.30 6.15 -3.06
N GLN A 44 13.57 6.42 -3.37
CA GLN A 44 14.45 5.42 -3.99
C GLN A 44 14.79 4.27 -3.03
N ASP A 45 14.95 4.57 -1.74
CA ASP A 45 15.26 3.62 -0.68
C ASP A 45 14.02 2.97 -0.04
N THR A 46 12.82 3.37 -0.47
CA THR A 46 11.55 2.93 0.12
C THR A 46 10.69 2.24 -0.92
N HIS A 47 10.08 1.12 -0.55
CA HIS A 47 8.99 0.54 -1.31
C HIS A 47 7.70 0.58 -0.49
N ILE A 48 6.62 1.06 -1.09
CA ILE A 48 5.29 1.06 -0.48
C ILE A 48 4.40 0.14 -1.30
N PHE A 49 3.92 -0.93 -0.66
CA PHE A 49 2.94 -1.82 -1.27
C PHE A 49 1.56 -1.17 -1.32
N SER A 50 0.76 -1.56 -2.32
CA SER A 50 -0.67 -1.24 -2.29
C SER A 50 -1.35 -1.95 -1.11
N PRO A 51 -2.39 -1.36 -0.49
CA PRO A 51 -3.09 -1.95 0.66
C PRO A 51 -3.62 -3.37 0.42
N PHE A 52 -3.87 -3.75 -0.84
CA PHE A 52 -4.34 -5.10 -1.18
C PHE A 52 -3.26 -6.18 -1.06
N PHE A 53 -1.98 -5.81 -0.95
CA PHE A 53 -0.88 -6.77 -0.87
C PHE A 53 -1.04 -7.71 0.33
N TYR A 54 -1.24 -7.15 1.52
CA TYR A 54 -1.34 -7.94 2.75
C TYR A 54 -2.59 -8.81 2.75
N THR A 55 -3.73 -8.26 2.33
CA THR A 55 -4.98 -9.01 2.19
C THR A 55 -4.83 -10.19 1.23
N ARG A 56 -4.11 -10.00 0.11
CA ARG A 56 -3.86 -11.09 -0.85
C ARG A 56 -2.88 -12.12 -0.30
N LEU A 57 -1.80 -11.67 0.34
CA LEU A 57 -0.78 -12.54 0.93
C LEU A 57 -1.34 -13.46 2.02
N THR A 58 -2.33 -12.97 2.78
CA THR A 58 -2.97 -13.71 3.87
C THR A 58 -4.28 -14.39 3.46
N GLN A 59 -4.66 -14.30 2.18
CA GLN A 59 -5.91 -14.86 1.69
C GLN A 59 -5.90 -16.40 1.83
N GLY A 60 -6.90 -16.94 2.53
CA GLY A 60 -7.05 -18.40 2.71
C GLY A 60 -6.12 -19.02 3.76
N VAL A 61 -5.43 -18.22 4.56
CA VAL A 61 -4.58 -18.69 5.65
C VAL A 61 -5.43 -18.94 6.89
N ILE A 62 -5.62 -20.22 7.24
CA ILE A 62 -6.49 -20.61 8.37
C ILE A 62 -5.72 -20.69 9.69
N ASN A 63 -4.37 -20.86 9.67
CA ASN A 63 -3.58 -21.22 10.86
C ASN A 63 -2.26 -20.42 11.02
N ASN A 64 -2.17 -19.17 10.58
CA ASN A 64 -1.01 -18.26 10.75
C ASN A 64 0.38 -18.79 10.31
N THR A 65 0.45 -19.89 9.56
CA THR A 65 1.70 -20.59 9.25
C THR A 65 2.00 -20.69 7.76
N ASN A 66 1.01 -20.42 6.91
CA ASN A 66 1.18 -20.37 5.45
C ASN A 66 0.86 -18.97 4.95
N ILE A 67 1.49 -18.57 3.84
CA ILE A 67 1.21 -17.35 3.10
C ILE A 67 0.94 -17.72 1.63
N ASP A 68 0.08 -16.98 0.94
CA ASP A 68 -0.12 -17.13 -0.50
C ASP A 68 0.95 -16.33 -1.27
N TYR A 69 2.18 -16.84 -1.26
CA TYR A 69 3.28 -16.21 -2.00
C TYR A 69 2.99 -16.21 -3.52
N ASP A 70 2.41 -17.29 -4.04
CA ASP A 70 2.11 -17.42 -5.46
C ASP A 70 1.15 -16.32 -5.95
N GLY A 71 0.20 -15.93 -5.10
CA GLY A 71 -0.74 -14.84 -5.36
C GLY A 71 -0.13 -13.44 -5.40
N VAL A 72 1.04 -13.24 -4.78
CA VAL A 72 1.70 -11.91 -4.71
C VAL A 72 3.05 -11.84 -5.42
N GLN A 73 3.63 -12.96 -5.86
CA GLN A 73 4.98 -13.01 -6.45
C GLN A 73 5.19 -11.99 -7.59
N LYS A 74 4.13 -11.70 -8.36
CA LYS A 74 4.19 -10.75 -9.48
C LYS A 74 4.33 -9.29 -9.05
N TRP A 75 4.00 -8.96 -7.81
CA TRP A 75 4.07 -7.60 -7.27
C TRP A 75 5.49 -7.11 -7.08
N THR A 76 6.46 -8.03 -7.06
CA THR A 76 7.89 -7.73 -6.91
C THR A 76 8.68 -8.03 -8.19
N THR A 77 8.03 -8.23 -9.34
CA THR A 77 8.69 -8.63 -10.60
C THR A 77 9.71 -7.59 -11.06
N ASP A 78 9.35 -6.31 -10.97
CA ASP A 78 10.14 -5.20 -11.50
C ASP A 78 10.91 -4.44 -10.40
N ILE A 79 11.00 -5.02 -9.20
CA ILE A 79 11.65 -4.36 -8.06
C ILE A 79 12.45 -5.33 -7.21
N ASN A 80 13.68 -4.94 -6.90
CA ASN A 80 14.47 -5.62 -5.88
C ASN A 80 14.14 -5.05 -4.49
N LEU A 81 13.35 -5.80 -3.71
CA LEU A 81 13.00 -5.41 -2.34
C LEU A 81 14.22 -5.37 -1.40
N PHE A 82 15.22 -6.21 -1.61
CA PHE A 82 16.37 -6.31 -0.72
C PHE A 82 17.34 -5.12 -0.83
N GLU A 83 17.21 -4.32 -1.89
CA GLU A 83 17.94 -3.06 -2.04
C GLU A 83 17.27 -1.89 -1.30
N LYS A 84 16.04 -2.08 -0.81
CA LYS A 84 15.28 -1.05 -0.10
C LYS A 84 15.63 -1.05 1.37
N LYS A 85 15.78 0.15 1.95
CA LYS A 85 15.95 0.33 3.39
C LYS A 85 14.63 0.21 4.14
N TYR A 86 13.54 0.64 3.51
CA TYR A 86 12.21 0.64 4.12
C TYR A 86 11.20 -0.04 3.20
N VAL A 87 10.35 -0.88 3.79
CA VAL A 87 9.23 -1.52 3.12
C VAL A 87 7.97 -1.23 3.93
N PHE A 88 7.04 -0.50 3.34
CA PHE A 88 5.75 -0.19 3.95
C PHE A 88 4.70 -1.14 3.42
N ILE A 89 4.07 -1.87 4.33
CA ILE A 89 2.95 -2.76 4.06
C ILE A 89 1.74 -2.23 4.84
N PRO A 90 0.82 -1.50 4.20
CA PRO A 90 -0.42 -1.11 4.84
C PRO A 90 -1.23 -2.37 5.15
N VAL A 91 -1.69 -2.50 6.39
CA VAL A 91 -2.60 -3.55 6.82
C VAL A 91 -3.95 -2.91 7.06
N LEU A 92 -4.93 -3.27 6.23
CA LEU A 92 -6.33 -2.91 6.42
C LEU A 92 -7.06 -4.17 6.87
N GLU A 93 -7.37 -4.25 8.16
CA GLU A 93 -8.29 -5.24 8.70
C GLU A 93 -9.69 -4.62 8.74
N GLN A 94 -10.68 -5.37 8.21
CA GLN A 94 -12.10 -5.05 8.31
C GLN A 94 -12.71 -5.76 9.52
#